data_AF-K1YAM9-F1
#
_entry.id   AF-K1YAM9-F1
#
_cell.length_a   1.000
_cell.length_b   1.000
_cell.length_c   1.000
_cell.angle_alpha   90.00
_cell.angle_beta   90.00
_cell.angle_gamma   90.00
#
_symmetry.space_group_name_H-M   'P 1'
#
loop_
_entity.id
_entity.type
_entity.pdbx_description
1 polymer ?
#
loop_
_entity_poly.entity_id
_entity_poly.type
_entity_poly.pdbx_seq_one_letter_code
_entity_poly.pdbx_strand_id
1 'polypeptide(L)' 'MFLSLWIEKGLGLVVTGFVPSPMETITDYTPTGPETAITIGVWALGLMLITLLYKIFVSVRNEE' A
#
# COMPACT_ATOMS: atom_id res chain seq x y z
N MET A 1 12.51 -3.93 2.74
CA MET A 1 12.31 -2.86 1.73
C MET A 1 10.85 -2.38 1.65
N PHE A 2 9.84 -3.27 1.63
CA PHE A 2 8.43 -2.84 1.55
C PHE A 2 7.93 -2.04 2.77
N LEU A 3 8.25 -2.47 3.99
CA LEU A 3 7.85 -1.75 5.21
C LEU A 3 8.50 -0.36 5.32
N SER A 4 9.77 -0.23 4.96
CA SER A 4 10.46 1.06 4.97
C SER A 4 9.88 2.04 3.95
N LEU A 5 9.51 1.55 2.76
CA LEU A 5 8.81 2.35 1.75
C LEU A 5 7.39 2.73 2.20
N TRP A 6 6.68 1.84 2.88
CA TRP A 6 5.36 2.15 3.43
C TRP A 6 5.42 3.24 4.51
N ILE A 7 6.47 3.24 5.34
CA ILE A 7 6.68 4.30 6.33
C ILE A 7 7.05 5.61 5.64
N GLU A 8 8.03 5.61 4.72
CA GLU A 8 8.55 6.84 4.13
C GLU A 8 7.59 7.44 3.08
N LYS A 9 6.96 6.61 2.24
CA LYS A 9 6.05 7.06 1.18
C LYS A 9 4.57 6.92 1.51
N GLY A 10 4.19 6.03 2.42
CA GLY A 10 2.80 5.92 2.87
C GLY A 10 2.53 6.87 4.02
N LEU A 11 2.90 6.45 5.23
CA LEU A 11 2.62 7.18 6.47
C LEU A 11 3.27 8.58 6.47
N GLY A 12 4.52 8.69 6.01
CA GLY A 12 5.24 9.96 5.96
C GLY A 12 4.53 11.03 5.13
N LEU A 13 4.03 10.66 3.94
CA LEU A 13 3.30 11.60 3.08
C LEU A 13 1.93 11.97 3.64
N VAL A 14 1.25 11.05 4.33
CA VAL A 14 -0.02 11.33 5.01
C VAL A 14 0.21 12.37 6.12
N VAL A 15 1.17 12.16 7.01
CA VAL A 15 1.44 13.10 8.11
C VAL A 15 1.80 14.48 7.57
N THR A 16 2.74 14.58 6.62
CA THR A 16 3.16 15.88 6.09
C THR A 16 2.10 16.56 5.21
N GLY A 17 1.18 15.79 4.63
CA GLY A 17 0.12 16.32 3.77
C GLY A 17 -1.08 16.87 4.54
N PHE A 18 -1.32 16.38 5.76
CA PHE A 18 -2.48 16.74 6.57
C PHE A 18 -2.13 17.48 7.87
N VAL A 19 -0.86 17.49 8.27
CA VAL A 19 -0.36 18.19 9.48
C VAL A 19 0.76 19.17 9.10
N PRO A 20 0.64 20.48 9.41
CA PRO A 20 -0.46 21.12 10.11
C PRO A 20 -1.72 21.23 9.24
N SER A 21 -2.88 21.10 9.87
CA SER A 21 -4.15 21.26 9.17
C SER A 21 -4.38 22.73 8.79
N PRO A 22 -5.21 23.04 7.77
CA PRO A 22 -5.53 24.43 7.39
C PRO A 22 -6.14 25.29 8.50
N MET A 23 -6.58 24.68 9.59
CA MET A 23 -7.10 25.34 10.80
C MET A 23 -6.00 25.59 11.85
N GLU A 24 -4.72 25.57 11.45
CA GLU A 24 -3.53 25.73 12.31
C GLU A 24 -3.47 24.77 13.51
N THR A 25 -4.25 23.70 13.48
CA THR A 25 -4.28 22.67 14.53
C THR A 25 -3.33 21.54 14.17
N ILE A 26 -2.49 21.16 15.14
CA ILE A 26 -1.64 19.97 15.06
C ILE A 26 -2.48 18.78 15.51
N THR A 27 -2.74 17.85 14.59
CA THR A 27 -3.43 16.59 14.89
C THR A 27 -2.44 15.45 14.90
N ASP A 28 -2.34 14.74 16.02
CA ASP A 28 -1.51 13.54 16.10
C ASP A 28 -2.11 12.42 15.25
N TYR A 29 -1.35 11.95 14.26
CA TYR A 29 -1.75 10.85 13.39
C TYR A 29 -1.02 9.57 13.80
N THR A 30 -1.81 8.52 14.06
CA THR A 30 -1.30 7.16 14.20
C THR A 30 -2.17 6.24 13.35
N PRO A 31 -1.59 5.33 12.56
CA PRO A 31 -2.36 4.46 11.69
C PRO A 31 -3.31 3.60 12.50
N THR A 32 -4.58 3.64 12.13
CA THR A 32 -5.65 2.88 12.78
C THR A 32 -5.64 1.43 12.29
N GLY A 33 -6.32 0.55 13.05
CA GLY A 33 -6.51 -0.85 12.67
C GLY A 33 -7.10 -1.03 11.26
N PRO A 34 -8.17 -0.31 10.90
CA PRO A 34 -8.73 -0.35 9.55
C PRO A 34 -7.77 0.11 8.45
N GLU A 35 -7.03 1.21 8.64
CA GLU A 35 -6.05 1.70 7.64
C GLU A 35 -4.95 0.67 7.39
N THR A 36 -4.49 0.01 8.45
CA THR A 36 -3.48 -1.05 8.36
C THR A 36 -4.03 -2.27 7.62
N ALA A 37 -5.28 -2.66 7.92
CA ALA A 37 -5.95 -3.78 7.25
C ALA A 37 -6.14 -3.52 5.75
N ILE A 38 -6.53 -2.29 5.37
CA ILE A 38 -6.67 -1.89 3.96
C ILE A 38 -5.32 -1.97 3.25
N THR A 39 -4.25 -1.45 3.86
CA THR A 39 -2.89 -1.52 3.30
C THR A 39 -2.49 -2.95 2.98
N ILE A 40 -2.67 -3.86 3.95
CA ILE A 40 -2.36 -5.28 3.77
C ILE A 40 -3.24 -5.90 2.68
N GLY A 41 -4.53 -5.53 2.62
CA GLY A 41 -5.46 -5.98 1.58
C GLY A 41 -5.01 -5.58 0.17
N VAL A 42 -4.54 -4.34 -0.02
CA VAL A 42 -4.01 -3.87 -1.31
C VAL A 42 -2.77 -4.66 -1.71
N TRP A 43 -1.86 -4.94 -0.78
CA TRP A 43 -0.68 -5.77 -1.05
C TRP A 43 -1.06 -7.21 -1.42
N ALA A 44 -1.99 -7.81 -0.69
CA ALA A 44 -2.47 -9.16 -0.97
C ALA A 44 -3.11 -9.25 -2.37
N LEU A 45 -3.92 -8.25 -2.75
CA LEU A 45 -4.53 -8.19 -4.07
C LEU A 45 -3.49 -8.03 -5.19
N GLY A 46 -2.47 -7.20 -4.98
CA GLY A 46 -1.35 -7.08 -5.93
C GLY A 46 -0.60 -8.40 -6.14
N LEU A 47 -0.27 -9.11 -5.05
CA LEU A 47 0.37 -10.43 -5.13
C LEU A 47 -0.52 -11.47 -5.82
N MET A 48 -1.83 -11.45 -5.55
CA MET A 48 -2.80 -12.32 -6.20
C MET A 48 -2.84 -12.07 -7.72
N LEU A 49 -2.88 -10.80 -8.14
CA LEU A 49 -2.88 -10.44 -9.56
C LEU A 49 -1.59 -10.89 -10.25
N ILE A 50 -0.43 -10.63 -9.66
CA ILE A 50 0.86 -11.08 -10.22
C ILE A 50 0.86 -12.60 -10.38
N THR A 51 0.38 -13.33 -9.37
CA THR A 51 0.29 -14.80 -9.41
C THR A 51 -0.60 -15.28 -10.55
N LEU A 52 -1.76 -14.66 -10.74
CA LEU A 52 -2.70 -15.00 -11.80
C LEU A 52 -2.12 -14.73 -13.18
N LEU A 53 -1.55 -13.53 -13.39
CA LEU A 53 -0.94 -13.14 -14.66
C LEU A 53 0.25 -14.03 -15.01
N TYR A 54 1.07 -14.39 -14.02
CA TYR A 54 2.19 -15.30 -14.23
C TYR A 54 1.71 -16.69 -14.67
N LYS A 55 0.64 -17.20 -14.07
CA LYS A 55 0.04 -18.48 -14.47
C LYS A 55 -0.43 -18.45 -15.93
N ILE A 56 -1.09 -17.37 -16.34
CA ILE A 56 -1.54 -17.18 -17.72
C ILE A 56 -0.34 -17.16 -18.67
N PHE A 57 0.69 -16.36 -18.34
CA PHE A 57 1.91 -16.26 -19.15
C PHE A 57 2.60 -17.62 -19.35
N VAL A 58 2.74 -18.41 -18.28
CA VAL A 58 3.34 -19.75 -18.37
C VAL A 58 2.49 -20.70 -19.22
N SER A 59 1.16 -20.62 -19.13
CA SER A 59 0.25 -21.43 -19.96
C SER A 59 0.46 -21.15 -21.43
N VAL A 60 0.48 -19.86 -21.83
CA VAL A 60 0.67 -19.46 -23.23
C VAL A 60 2.05 -19.88 -23.76
N ARG A 61 3.11 -19.67 -22.97
CA ARG A 61 4.47 -20.04 -23.39
C ARG A 61 4.65 -21.54 -23.60
N ASN A 62 3.92 -22.38 -22.87
CA ASN A 62 4.03 -23.83 -23.02
C ASN A 62 3.21 -24.38 -24.20
N GLU A 63 2.34 -23.56 -24.82
CA GLU A 63 1.56 -23.92 -26.01
C GLU A 63 2.30 -23.59 -27.33
N GLU A 64 3.35 -22.77 -27.29
CA GLU A 64 4.37 -22.61 -28.35
C GLU A 64 5.49 -23.66 -28.21
#